data_AF-C0BX97-F1
#
_entry.id   AF-C0BX97-F1
#
_cell.length_a   1.000
_cell.length_b   1.000
_cell.length_c   1.000
_cell.angle_alpha   90.00
_cell.angle_beta   90.00
_cell.angle_gamma   90.00
#
_symmetry.space_group_name_H-M   'P 1'
#
loop_
_entity.id
_entity.type
_entity.pdbx_description
1 polymer ?
#
loop_
_entity_poly.entity_id
_entity_poly.type
_entity_poly.pdbx_seq_one_letter_code
_entity_poly.pdbx_strand_id
1 'polypeptide(L)'
;MGKNKYYCKIDGVIHNLSDVQEVLDGKSERNIVLIMYEEHGMDIVSANTFESVLRFHNNEIPSDYNEALRRWQEYNQASLPKSPPKPRCPRCGSTDLKERQMYVGPESNLYVPYYTCQQCRKTWMKNMFKC
;
A
#
# COMPACT_ATOMS: atom_id res chain seq x y z
N MET A 1 20.22 -26.60 -15.46
CA MET A 1 19.80 -25.73 -16.59
C MET A 1 19.65 -24.31 -16.06
N GLY A 2 20.75 -23.56 -16.00
CA GLY A 2 20.78 -22.19 -15.46
C GLY A 2 20.37 -21.20 -16.54
N LYS A 3 19.15 -20.67 -16.46
CA LYS A 3 18.66 -19.65 -17.37
C LYS A 3 18.83 -18.29 -16.69
N ASN A 4 19.82 -17.50 -17.12
CA ASN A 4 19.86 -16.04 -17.03
C ASN A 4 19.23 -15.41 -15.76
N LYS A 5 19.69 -15.82 -14.57
CA LYS A 5 19.10 -15.46 -13.27
C LYS A 5 19.09 -13.96 -12.94
N TYR A 6 19.80 -13.15 -13.73
CA TYR A 6 20.05 -11.75 -13.46
C TYR A 6 19.60 -10.81 -14.59
N TYR A 7 18.91 -11.30 -15.62
CA TYR A 7 18.33 -10.42 -16.64
C TYR A 7 16.87 -10.14 -16.33
N CYS A 8 16.50 -8.86 -16.34
CA CYS A 8 15.15 -8.40 -16.04
C CYS A 8 14.68 -7.45 -17.13
N LYS A 9 13.45 -7.64 -17.64
CA LYS A 9 12.81 -6.67 -18.51
C LYS A 9 12.08 -5.61 -17.68
N ILE A 10 12.46 -4.35 -17.84
CA ILE A 10 11.88 -3.18 -17.15
C ILE A 10 11.42 -2.21 -18.24
N ASP A 11 10.13 -1.89 -18.27
CA ASP A 11 9.52 -0.96 -19.25
C ASP A 11 9.85 -1.28 -20.71
N GLY A 12 9.96 -2.56 -21.04
CA GLY A 12 10.28 -3.01 -22.39
C GLY A 12 11.78 -3.25 -22.66
N VAL A 13 12.66 -2.74 -21.80
CA VAL A 13 14.12 -2.80 -21.96
C VAL A 13 14.69 -3.94 -21.13
N ILE A 14 15.66 -4.69 -21.67
CA ILE A 14 16.33 -5.76 -20.94
C ILE A 14 17.54 -5.17 -20.19
N HIS A 15 17.51 -5.27 -18.86
CA HIS A 15 18.57 -4.86 -17.96
C HIS A 15 19.36 -6.07 -17.47
N ASN A 16 20.68 -5.91 -17.36
CA ASN A 16 21.56 -6.85 -16.67
C ASN A 16 21.69 -6.40 -15.22
N LEU A 17 21.13 -7.16 -14.28
CA LEU A 17 21.10 -6.89 -12.86
C LEU A 17 22.03 -7.85 -12.09
N SER A 18 23.22 -8.13 -12.63
CA SER A 18 24.20 -9.02 -12.00
C SER A 18 24.69 -8.50 -10.65
N ASP A 19 24.79 -7.18 -10.51
CA ASP A 19 25.09 -6.46 -9.27
C ASP A 19 24.01 -6.67 -8.18
N VAL A 20 22.73 -6.60 -8.54
CA VAL A 20 21.62 -6.94 -7.66
C VAL A 20 21.69 -8.42 -7.27
N GLN A 21 22.01 -9.29 -8.23
CA GLN A 21 22.17 -10.72 -7.96
C GLN A 21 23.33 -11.01 -7.00
N GLU A 22 24.41 -10.23 -7.02
CA GLU A 22 25.51 -10.36 -6.05
C GLU A 22 25.05 -10.04 -4.63
N VAL A 23 24.19 -9.03 -4.47
CA VAL A 23 23.58 -8.71 -3.17
C VAL A 23 22.67 -9.85 -2.71
N LEU A 24 21.79 -10.36 -3.59
CA LEU A 24 20.88 -11.47 -3.28
C LEU A 24 21.63 -12.79 -2.99
N ASP A 25 22.75 -13.03 -3.65
CA ASP A 25 23.67 -14.16 -3.39
C ASP A 25 24.45 -13.98 -2.07
N GLY A 26 24.33 -12.84 -1.38
CA GLY A 26 25.08 -12.52 -0.15
C GLY A 26 26.56 -12.22 -0.38
N LYS A 27 26.97 -11.95 -1.62
CA LYS A 27 28.37 -11.63 -2.00
C LYS A 27 28.72 -10.16 -1.84
N SER A 28 27.71 -9.31 -1.67
CA SER A 28 27.83 -7.86 -1.59
C SER A 28 26.86 -7.33 -0.53
N GLU A 29 27.34 -6.42 0.32
CA GLU A 29 26.52 -5.71 1.32
C GLU A 29 25.92 -4.40 0.78
N ARG A 30 26.07 -4.15 -0.53
CA ARG A 30 25.53 -2.96 -1.17
C ARG A 30 24.01 -2.94 -1.11
N ASN A 31 23.45 -1.74 -1.13
CA ASN A 31 22.00 -1.55 -1.06
C ASN A 31 21.37 -1.64 -2.46
N ILE A 32 20.42 -2.56 -2.65
CA ILE A 32 19.72 -2.77 -3.94
C ILE A 32 19.03 -1.49 -4.43
N VAL A 33 18.43 -0.70 -3.52
CA VAL A 33 17.76 0.55 -3.87
C VAL A 33 18.76 1.55 -4.46
N LEU A 34 19.96 1.66 -3.86
CA LEU A 34 21.00 2.55 -4.37
C LEU A 34 21.56 2.06 -5.70
N ILE A 35 21.76 0.75 -5.87
CA ILE A 35 22.19 0.16 -7.15
C ILE A 35 21.20 0.51 -8.26
N MET A 36 19.91 0.29 -8.03
CA MET A 36 18.88 0.58 -9.05
C MET A 36 18.79 2.08 -9.36
N TYR A 37 18.98 2.94 -8.37
CA TYR A 37 18.96 4.39 -8.54
C TYR A 37 20.18 4.93 -9.29
N GLU A 38 21.39 4.57 -8.84
CA GLU A 38 22.64 5.15 -9.33
C GLU A 38 23.12 4.51 -10.63
N GLU A 39 22.96 3.19 -10.78
CA GLU A 39 23.54 2.43 -11.90
C GLU A 39 22.52 2.07 -12.97
N HIS A 40 21.26 1.85 -12.60
CA HIS A 40 20.19 1.49 -13.55
C HIS A 40 19.23 2.63 -13.88
N GLY A 41 19.47 3.83 -13.32
CA GLY A 41 18.74 5.05 -13.65
C GLY A 41 17.26 5.05 -13.24
N MET A 42 16.88 4.18 -12.31
CA MET A 42 15.53 4.13 -11.75
C MET A 42 15.35 5.28 -10.76
N ASP A 43 14.18 5.94 -10.69
CA ASP A 43 13.98 6.92 -9.62
C ASP A 43 13.90 6.25 -8.24
N ILE A 44 14.19 7.00 -7.18
CA ILE A 44 14.30 6.45 -5.83
C ILE A 44 13.01 5.77 -5.33
N VAL A 45 11.84 6.24 -5.74
CA VAL A 45 10.55 5.67 -5.33
C VAL A 45 10.32 4.35 -6.05
N SER A 46 10.60 4.31 -7.35
CA SER A 46 10.56 3.08 -8.14
C SER A 46 11.59 2.07 -7.65
N ALA A 47 12.79 2.49 -7.24
CA ALA A 47 13.83 1.60 -6.70
C ALA A 47 13.42 0.95 -5.36
N ASN A 48 12.78 1.71 -4.47
CA ASN A 48 12.19 1.15 -3.24
C ASN A 48 11.05 0.16 -3.55
N THR A 49 10.23 0.49 -4.54
CA THR A 49 9.14 -0.39 -5.00
C THR A 49 9.72 -1.67 -5.61
N PHE A 50 10.81 -1.57 -6.37
CA PHE A 50 11.52 -2.69 -6.95
C PHE A 50 12.02 -3.66 -5.88
N GLU A 51 12.66 -3.17 -4.81
CA GLU A 51 13.07 -4.01 -3.69
C GLU A 51 11.88 -4.73 -3.03
N SER A 52 10.74 -4.04 -2.88
CA SER A 52 9.52 -4.63 -2.33
C SER A 52 8.96 -5.74 -3.23
N VAL A 53 9.04 -5.57 -4.56
CA VAL A 53 8.65 -6.59 -5.54
C VAL A 53 9.58 -7.80 -5.46
N LEU A 54 10.89 -7.61 -5.30
CA LEU A 54 11.83 -8.73 -5.11
C LEU A 54 11.48 -9.54 -3.85
N ARG A 55 11.20 -8.87 -2.73
CA ARG A 55 10.81 -9.55 -1.48
C ARG A 55 9.53 -10.38 -1.64
N PHE A 56 8.56 -9.85 -2.37
CA PHE A 56 7.34 -10.58 -2.73
C PHE A 56 7.61 -11.76 -3.68
N HIS A 57 8.59 -11.60 -4.56
CA HIS A 57 9.03 -12.60 -5.53
C HIS A 57 10.18 -13.48 -4.97
N ASN A 58 10.07 -13.90 -3.70
CA ASN A 58 11.01 -14.81 -3.03
C ASN A 58 12.49 -14.40 -3.09
N ASN A 59 12.77 -13.08 -3.13
CA ASN A 59 14.12 -12.54 -3.32
C ASN A 59 14.80 -13.03 -4.63
N GLU A 60 14.02 -13.30 -5.67
CA GLU A 60 14.51 -13.63 -7.00
C GLU A 60 14.24 -12.48 -7.97
N ILE A 61 15.19 -12.22 -8.87
CA ILE A 61 15.03 -11.22 -9.93
C ILE A 61 14.01 -11.75 -10.96
N PRO A 62 12.85 -11.08 -11.16
CA PRO A 62 11.87 -11.53 -12.13
C PRO A 62 12.39 -11.30 -13.56
N SER A 63 12.00 -12.17 -14.50
CA SER A 63 12.35 -11.96 -15.92
C SER A 63 11.61 -10.76 -16.54
N ASP A 64 10.45 -10.39 -16.00
CA ASP A 64 9.65 -9.22 -16.38
C ASP A 64 9.19 -8.48 -15.12
N TYR A 65 9.74 -7.29 -14.88
CA TYR A 65 9.45 -6.48 -13.70
C TYR A 65 8.02 -5.96 -13.70
N ASN A 66 7.51 -5.49 -14.85
CA ASN A 66 6.19 -4.90 -14.95
C ASN A 66 5.10 -5.94 -14.63
N GLU A 67 5.28 -7.19 -15.06
CA GLU A 67 4.36 -8.26 -14.68
C GLU A 67 4.44 -8.61 -13.18
N ALA A 68 5.64 -8.67 -12.60
CA ALA A 68 5.82 -8.90 -11.17
C ALA A 68 5.22 -7.76 -10.32
N LEU A 69 5.43 -6.51 -10.72
CA LEU A 69 4.85 -5.32 -10.10
C LEU A 69 3.33 -5.37 -10.11
N ARG A 70 2.72 -5.72 -11.25
CA ARG A 70 1.26 -5.86 -11.36
C ARG A 70 0.71 -6.89 -10.35
N ARG A 71 1.35 -8.07 -10.24
CA ARG A 71 0.94 -9.12 -9.29
C ARG A 71 1.08 -8.66 -7.84
N TRP A 72 2.15 -7.96 -7.51
CA TRP A 72 2.35 -7.36 -6.18
C TRP A 72 1.28 -6.33 -5.85
N GLN A 73 0.92 -5.46 -6.81
CA GLN A 73 -0.15 -4.48 -6.66
C GLN A 73 -1.52 -5.15 -6.47
N GLU A 74 -1.84 -6.17 -7.27
CA GLU A 74 -3.09 -6.94 -7.14
C GLU A 74 -3.18 -7.62 -5.77
N TYR A 75 -2.09 -8.23 -5.29
CA TYR A 75 -2.01 -8.84 -3.96
C TYR A 75 -2.23 -7.83 -2.83
N ASN A 76 -1.56 -6.68 -2.90
CA ASN A 76 -1.72 -5.64 -1.88
C ASN A 76 -3.10 -4.97 -1.92
N GLN A 77 -3.68 -4.76 -3.11
CA GLN A 77 -5.05 -4.27 -3.23
C GLN A 77 -6.06 -5.27 -2.67
N ALA A 78 -5.86 -6.57 -2.89
CA ALA A 78 -6.69 -7.62 -2.31
C ALA A 78 -6.58 -7.68 -0.77
N SER A 79 -5.42 -7.28 -0.23
CA SER A 79 -5.12 -7.24 1.21
C SER A 79 -5.67 -5.99 1.91
N LEU A 80 -6.04 -4.95 1.17
CA LEU A 80 -6.70 -3.77 1.74
C LEU A 80 -8.14 -4.10 2.13
N PRO A 81 -8.61 -3.67 3.32
CA PRO A 81 -10.02 -3.74 3.64
C PRO A 81 -10.83 -3.02 2.55
N LYS A 82 -11.66 -3.76 1.81
CA LYS A 82 -12.51 -3.24 0.71
C LYS A 82 -13.46 -2.12 1.15
N SER A 83 -13.62 -1.94 2.46
CA SER A 83 -14.41 -0.89 3.07
C SER A 83 -13.65 -0.31 4.27
N PRO A 84 -13.73 1.00 4.51
CA PRO A 84 -13.27 1.58 5.77
C PRO A 84 -13.81 0.78 6.96
N PRO A 85 -13.04 0.62 8.05
CA PRO A 85 -13.54 -0.02 9.25
C PRO A 85 -14.88 0.62 9.64
N LYS A 86 -15.89 -0.22 9.90
CA LYS A 86 -17.18 0.30 10.39
C LYS A 86 -16.91 1.15 11.63
N PRO A 87 -17.51 2.35 11.72
CA PRO A 87 -17.34 3.21 12.88
C PRO A 87 -17.74 2.46 14.15
N ARG A 88 -16.96 2.64 15.21
CA ARG A 88 -17.24 2.08 16.54
C ARG A 88 -17.62 3.19 17.49
N CYS A 89 -18.51 2.89 18.43
CA CYS A 89 -18.88 3.85 19.46
C CYS A 89 -17.65 4.22 20.30
N PRO A 90 -17.30 5.51 20.43
CA PRO A 90 -16.14 5.92 21.21
C PRO A 90 -16.29 5.65 22.72
N ARG A 91 -17.51 5.37 23.20
CA ARG A 91 -17.78 5.09 24.61
C ARG A 91 -17.76 3.60 24.95
N CYS A 92 -18.33 2.75 24.11
CA CYS A 92 -18.53 1.33 24.43
C CYS A 92 -18.05 0.35 23.35
N GLY A 93 -17.41 0.84 22.28
CA GLY A 93 -16.86 0.00 21.20
C GLY A 93 -17.89 -0.65 20.27
N SER A 94 -19.19 -0.53 20.57
CA SER A 94 -20.28 -1.12 19.78
C SER A 94 -20.29 -0.64 18.33
N THR A 95 -20.63 -1.53 17.40
CA THR A 95 -20.85 -1.24 15.98
C THR A 95 -22.33 -1.03 15.64
N ASP A 96 -23.24 -1.19 16.62
CA ASP A 96 -24.67 -0.93 16.45
C ASP A 96 -24.97 0.58 16.51
N LEU A 97 -24.77 1.22 15.36
CA LEU A 97 -24.83 2.66 15.18
C LEU A 97 -25.94 3.05 14.20
N LYS A 98 -26.70 4.08 14.56
CA LYS A 98 -27.67 4.71 13.66
C LYS A 98 -27.14 6.05 13.19
N GLU A 99 -26.97 6.21 11.89
CA GLU A 99 -26.66 7.49 11.27
C GLU A 99 -27.92 8.36 11.15
N ARG A 100 -27.78 9.64 11.45
CA ARG A 100 -28.84 10.65 11.36
C ARG A 100 -28.25 11.97 10.89
N GLN A 101 -29.09 12.87 10.41
CA GLN A 101 -28.70 14.25 10.08
C GLN A 101 -29.25 15.22 11.12
N MET A 102 -28.43 16.17 11.56
CA MET A 102 -28.84 17.26 12.43
C MET A 102 -28.74 18.57 11.66
N TYR A 103 -29.82 19.34 11.70
CA TYR A 103 -29.83 20.71 11.21
C TYR A 103 -29.09 21.60 12.23
N VAL A 104 -27.99 22.24 11.81
CA VAL A 104 -27.13 23.03 12.72
C VAL A 104 -27.42 24.52 12.71
N GLY A 105 -28.29 25.00 11.81
CA GLY A 105 -28.82 26.36 11.87
C GLY A 105 -29.21 26.94 10.51
N PRO A 106 -30.00 28.03 10.53
CA PRO A 106 -30.50 28.70 9.31
C PRO A 106 -29.44 29.45 8.52
N GLU A 107 -28.36 29.89 9.16
CA GLU A 107 -27.32 30.71 8.53
C GLU A 107 -26.46 29.95 7.52
N SER A 108 -26.31 28.63 7.70
CA SER A 108 -25.46 27.78 6.85
C SER A 108 -26.25 26.77 6.02
N ASN A 109 -27.57 26.65 6.22
CA ASN A 109 -28.44 25.60 5.68
C ASN A 109 -27.79 24.19 5.74
N LEU A 110 -27.02 23.94 6.80
CA LEU A 110 -26.10 22.83 6.85
C LEU A 110 -26.70 21.68 7.67
N TYR A 111 -26.64 20.49 7.08
CA TYR A 111 -27.00 19.24 7.74
C TYR A 111 -25.73 18.46 8.03
N VAL A 112 -25.43 18.24 9.31
CA VAL A 112 -24.28 17.42 9.70
C VAL A 112 -24.72 15.98 9.96
N PRO A 113 -24.02 14.98 9.38
CA PRO A 113 -24.23 13.60 9.75
C PRO A 113 -23.63 13.32 11.14
N TYR A 114 -24.42 12.68 12.00
CA TYR A 114 -24.00 12.19 13.31
C TYR A 114 -24.40 10.74 13.50
N TYR A 115 -23.63 10.04 14.33
CA TYR A 115 -23.94 8.69 14.77
C TYR A 115 -24.59 8.70 16.14
N THR A 116 -25.51 7.77 16.35
CA THR A 116 -26.06 7.41 17.66
C THR A 116 -25.80 5.94 17.93
N CYS A 117 -25.04 5.61 18.97
CA CYS A 117 -24.90 4.23 19.42
C CYS A 117 -26.20 3.73 20.02
N GLN A 118 -26.74 2.62 19.54
CA GLN A 118 -28.00 2.07 20.07
C GLN A 118 -27.80 1.41 21.45
N GLN A 119 -26.60 0.92 21.74
CA GLN A 119 -26.28 0.26 23.01
C GLN A 119 -26.09 1.24 24.19
N CYS A 120 -25.30 2.30 24.01
CA CYS A 120 -25.00 3.26 25.11
C CYS A 120 -25.57 4.66 24.90
N ARG A 121 -26.33 4.87 23.82
CA ARG A 121 -27.01 6.13 23.45
C ARG A 121 -26.09 7.32 23.22
N LYS A 122 -24.77 7.13 23.20
CA LYS A 122 -23.79 8.18 22.88
C LYS A 122 -24.02 8.67 21.45
N THR A 123 -24.02 10.00 21.28
CA THR A 123 -24.06 10.68 19.98
C THR A 123 -22.74 11.40 19.70
N TRP A 124 -22.32 11.43 18.44
CA TRP A 124 -21.14 12.18 17.97
C TRP A 124 -21.20 12.43 16.46
N MET A 125 -20.54 13.48 15.98
CA MET A 125 -20.50 13.80 14.55
C MET A 125 -19.62 12.81 13.78
N LYS A 126 -20.04 12.42 12.57
CA LYS A 126 -19.36 11.43 11.73
C LYS A 126 -17.93 11.84 11.34
N ASN A 127 -17.62 13.13 11.34
CA ASN A 127 -16.31 13.68 10.95
C ASN A 127 -15.43 14.18 12.10
N MET A 128 -15.80 13.94 13.38
CA MET A 128 -15.07 14.49 14.53
C MET A 128 -13.68 13.88 14.80
N PHE A 129 -13.31 12.77 14.13
CA PHE A 129 -12.08 12.03 14.41
C PHE A 129 -11.18 11.81 13.18
N LYS A 130 -11.29 12.67 12.16
CA LYS A 130 -10.30 12.69 11.08
C LYS A 130 -9.07 13.47 11.58
N CYS A 131 -8.08 12.75 12.10
CA CYS A 131 -6.70 13.23 12.21
C CYS A 131 -5.89 12.61 11.07
#